data_AF-A0A0C3H7K1-F1
#
_entry.id   AF-A0A0C3H7K1-F1
#
_cell.length_a   1.000
_cell.length_b   1.000
_cell.length_c   1.000
_cell.angle_alpha   90.00
_cell.angle_beta   90.00
_cell.angle_gamma   90.00
#
_symmetry.space_group_name_H-M   'P 1'
#
loop_
_entity.id
_entity.type
_entity.pdbx_description
1 polymer ?
#
loop_
_entity_poly.entity_id
_entity_poly.type
_entity_poly.pdbx_seq_one_letter_code
_entity_poly.pdbx_strand_id
1 'polypeptide(L)'
;MTRSDVVVRHFIRTLQQRSLLQLLLRGGEKDWRLHPPGLWHTHDDLERIRNGILQKQQPWYKVWQNFSLDPFSQSDVRPRAVLSRGAISNYSSFTSDTRAAYQNALMWSTTILDAWGTTLTDIVGTDTSLLIRLEGTMFANAAEIMRWEGNWTEAEAEWYGGSGFSNQLYWLFARQFIIIGQANYGMVSIKALLDFAAYLDDVTMYNYALNAFQKDICAGYLAAEAVRTVQSQGGDLYSIGNNLLFLASKYAAKYTLNYTVPFDRKFYRCEAVLINGPWSEPSPINRVILYYQYAVRRGLAAPWTTKSQNGL
;
A
#
# COMPACT_ATOMS: atom_id res chain seq x y z
N MET A 1 -25.68 -30.22 -2.50
CA MET A 1 -25.48 -28.94 -3.23
C MET A 1 -26.71 -28.08 -2.98
N THR A 2 -26.62 -27.12 -2.07
CA THR A 2 -27.79 -26.32 -1.66
C THR A 2 -27.98 -25.13 -2.61
N ARG A 3 -29.23 -24.67 -2.76
CA ARG A 3 -29.64 -23.59 -3.68
C ARG A 3 -28.84 -22.27 -3.54
N SER A 4 -28.12 -22.05 -2.44
CA SER A 4 -27.26 -20.90 -2.19
C SER A 4 -25.95 -20.90 -2.99
N ASP A 5 -25.40 -22.07 -3.34
CA ASP A 5 -24.11 -22.17 -4.06
C ASP A 5 -24.25 -21.87 -5.56
N VAL A 6 -25.46 -22.04 -6.10
CA VAL A 6 -25.79 -21.80 -7.51
C VAL A 6 -26.03 -20.30 -7.77
N VAL A 7 -26.58 -19.56 -6.79
CA VAL A 7 -26.84 -18.12 -6.92
C VAL A 7 -25.54 -17.32 -6.95
N VAL A 8 -24.53 -17.68 -6.16
CA VAL A 8 -23.22 -17.01 -6.15
C VAL A 8 -22.46 -17.22 -7.46
N ARG A 9 -22.47 -18.45 -8.02
CA ARG A 9 -21.82 -18.74 -9.31
C ARG A 9 -22.50 -18.08 -10.49
N HIS A 10 -23.82 -17.91 -10.45
CA HIS A 10 -24.55 -17.18 -11.49
C HIS A 10 -24.28 -15.67 -11.41
N PHE A 11 -24.26 -15.09 -10.20
CA PHE A 11 -23.97 -13.67 -9.97
C PHE A 11 -22.55 -13.24 -10.40
N ILE A 12 -21.56 -14.12 -10.21
CA ILE A 12 -20.17 -13.89 -10.65
C ILE A 12 -20.06 -13.88 -12.18
N ARG A 13 -20.79 -14.75 -12.89
CA ARG A 13 -20.80 -14.76 -14.37
C ARG A 13 -21.50 -13.53 -14.96
N THR A 14 -22.57 -13.03 -14.35
CA THR A 14 -23.26 -11.80 -14.79
C THR A 14 -22.45 -10.54 -14.51
N LEU A 15 -21.64 -10.52 -13.44
CA LEU A 15 -20.71 -9.42 -13.14
C LEU A 15 -19.52 -9.39 -14.11
N GLN A 16 -18.95 -10.55 -14.47
CA GLN A 16 -17.90 -10.61 -15.51
C GLN A 16 -18.39 -10.05 -16.86
N GLN A 17 -19.62 -10.36 -17.27
CA GLN A 17 -20.20 -9.82 -18.50
C GLN A 17 -20.52 -8.32 -18.41
N ARG A 18 -20.97 -7.81 -17.25
CA ARG A 18 -21.22 -6.36 -17.05
C ARG A 18 -19.93 -5.54 -16.96
N SER A 19 -18.85 -6.07 -16.40
CA SER A 19 -17.54 -5.41 -16.38
C SER A 19 -16.91 -5.34 -17.78
N LEU A 20 -17.06 -6.40 -18.58
CA LEU A 20 -16.66 -6.40 -20.00
C LEU A 20 -17.54 -5.45 -20.85
N LEU A 21 -18.84 -5.35 -20.54
CA LEU A 21 -19.74 -4.42 -21.21
C LEU A 21 -19.48 -2.96 -20.83
N GLN A 22 -19.06 -2.67 -19.59
CA GLN A 22 -18.58 -1.33 -19.21
C GLN A 22 -17.25 -0.97 -19.87
N LEU A 23 -16.40 -1.96 -20.20
CA LEU A 23 -15.22 -1.79 -21.03
C LEU A 23 -15.58 -1.47 -22.49
N LEU A 24 -16.62 -2.13 -23.04
CA LEU A 24 -17.09 -1.92 -24.41
C LEU A 24 -17.91 -0.63 -24.60
N LEU A 25 -18.64 -0.19 -23.58
CA LEU A 25 -19.51 1.01 -23.65
C LEU A 25 -18.77 2.33 -23.35
N ARG A 26 -17.56 2.28 -22.80
CA ARG A 26 -16.69 3.45 -22.63
C ARG A 26 -15.80 3.62 -23.86
N GLY A 27 -16.43 3.91 -25.00
CA GLY A 27 -15.77 4.31 -26.24
C GLY A 27 -15.18 5.71 -26.18
N GLY A 28 -14.19 5.90 -25.32
CA GLY A 28 -13.37 7.10 -25.25
C GLY A 28 -12.04 6.73 -24.62
N GLU A 29 -10.96 6.96 -25.34
CA GLU A 29 -9.57 6.74 -24.92
C GLU A 29 -9.39 7.19 -23.47
N LYS A 30 -9.44 6.24 -22.53
CA LYS A 30 -8.74 6.43 -21.26
C LYS A 30 -7.28 6.28 -21.61
N ASP A 31 -6.55 7.39 -21.51
CA ASP A 31 -5.09 7.38 -21.55
C ASP A 31 -4.62 6.22 -20.65
N TRP A 32 -3.97 5.22 -21.26
CA TRP A 32 -3.58 3.98 -20.58
C TRP A 32 -2.38 4.21 -19.66
N ARG A 33 -1.90 5.45 -19.59
CA ARG A 33 -0.78 5.90 -18.77
C ARG A 33 -1.17 5.88 -17.30
N LEU A 34 -0.27 5.32 -16.51
CA LEU A 34 -0.32 5.53 -15.07
C LEU A 34 -0.03 7.02 -14.80
N HIS A 35 -0.69 7.59 -13.80
CA HIS A 35 -0.63 9.00 -13.45
C HIS A 35 0.34 9.19 -12.27
N PRO A 36 1.56 9.70 -12.52
CA PRO A 36 2.47 10.05 -11.44
C PRO A 36 2.42 11.55 -11.07
N PRO A 37 2.72 11.92 -9.81
CA PRO A 37 2.75 11.01 -8.67
C PRO A 37 1.32 10.51 -8.37
N GLY A 38 1.20 9.21 -8.10
CA GLY A 38 -0.09 8.57 -7.90
C GLY A 38 -0.01 7.23 -7.18
N LEU A 39 0.99 7.04 -6.33
CA LEU A 39 0.97 6.01 -5.30
C LEU A 39 0.06 6.44 -4.15
N TRP A 40 0.62 6.71 -2.97
CA TRP A 40 -0.18 7.08 -1.81
C TRP A 40 -0.58 8.55 -1.83
N HIS A 41 0.15 9.40 -2.54
CA HIS A 41 -0.12 10.83 -2.67
C HIS A 41 -0.26 11.22 -4.14
N THR A 42 -1.22 12.08 -4.43
CA THR A 42 -1.27 12.76 -5.73
C THR A 42 -0.51 14.08 -5.66
N HIS A 43 -0.23 14.68 -6.82
CA HIS A 43 0.32 16.04 -6.91
C HIS A 43 -0.50 17.03 -6.06
N ASP A 44 -1.82 17.02 -6.20
CA ASP A 44 -2.73 17.89 -5.43
C ASP A 44 -2.63 17.69 -3.92
N ASP A 45 -2.40 16.45 -3.45
CA ASP A 45 -2.22 16.18 -2.03
C ASP A 45 -0.91 16.80 -1.51
N LEU A 46 0.17 16.65 -2.26
CA LEU A 46 1.49 17.16 -1.92
C LEU A 46 1.52 18.69 -1.98
N GLU A 47 0.89 19.30 -2.99
CA GLU A 47 0.70 20.76 -3.08
C GLU A 47 -0.12 21.31 -1.92
N ARG A 48 -1.19 20.62 -1.53
CA ARG A 48 -1.98 21.04 -0.37
C ARG A 48 -1.16 21.00 0.92
N ILE A 49 -0.32 20.00 1.10
CA ILE A 49 0.61 19.93 2.24
C ILE A 49 1.62 21.07 2.17
N ARG A 50 2.28 21.26 1.01
CA ARG A 50 3.31 22.30 0.80
C ARG A 50 2.75 23.70 1.06
N ASN A 51 1.61 24.03 0.47
CA ASN A 51 0.94 25.32 0.67
C ASN A 51 0.50 25.53 2.12
N GLY A 52 -0.05 24.49 2.76
CA GLY A 52 -0.41 24.55 4.18
C GLY A 52 0.78 24.85 5.09
N ILE A 53 1.96 24.27 4.80
CA ILE A 53 3.21 24.52 5.54
C ILE A 53 3.70 25.96 5.30
N LEU A 54 3.81 26.38 4.03
CA LEU A 54 4.30 27.71 3.64
C LEU A 54 3.46 28.83 4.25
N GLN A 55 2.14 28.63 4.29
CA GLN A 55 1.19 29.58 4.85
C GLN A 55 1.00 29.43 6.37
N LYS A 56 1.75 28.54 7.02
CA LYS A 56 1.68 28.22 8.45
C LYS A 56 0.27 27.84 8.93
N GLN A 57 -0.51 27.22 8.05
CA GLN A 57 -1.88 26.80 8.34
C GLN A 57 -1.91 25.51 9.15
N GLN A 58 -2.89 25.41 10.04
CA GLN A 58 -3.14 24.20 10.80
C GLN A 58 -4.08 23.25 10.03
N PRO A 59 -3.88 21.92 10.12
CA PRO A 59 -2.90 21.23 10.97
C PRO A 59 -1.51 21.05 10.34
N TRP A 60 -1.34 21.36 9.05
CA TRP A 60 -0.13 21.05 8.28
C TRP A 60 1.16 21.57 8.92
N TYR A 61 1.17 22.83 9.36
CA TYR A 61 2.35 23.44 9.94
C TYR A 61 2.77 22.78 11.26
N LYS A 62 1.82 22.48 12.16
CA LYS A 62 2.14 21.80 13.42
C LYS A 62 2.64 20.38 13.20
N VAL A 63 2.00 19.65 12.27
CA VAL A 63 2.44 18.29 11.91
C VAL A 63 3.85 18.33 11.32
N TRP A 64 4.12 19.25 10.40
CA TRP A 64 5.45 19.44 9.81
C TRP A 64 6.53 19.76 10.86
N GLN A 65 6.24 20.62 11.83
CA GLN A 65 7.17 20.91 12.93
C GLN A 65 7.49 19.65 13.73
N ASN A 66 6.48 18.85 14.09
CA ASN A 66 6.70 17.60 14.80
C ASN A 66 7.50 16.60 13.94
N PHE A 67 7.21 16.55 12.64
CA PHE A 67 7.88 15.66 11.70
C PHE A 67 9.36 16.01 11.54
N SER A 68 9.70 17.30 11.43
CA SER A 68 11.10 17.78 11.34
C SER A 68 11.97 17.43 12.55
N LEU A 69 11.35 17.14 13.70
CA LEU A 69 12.02 16.75 14.94
C LEU A 69 12.12 15.23 15.11
N ASP A 70 11.48 14.45 14.23
CA ASP A 70 11.51 13.00 14.28
C ASP A 70 12.91 12.49 13.88
N PRO A 71 13.51 11.55 14.63
CA PRO A 71 14.81 10.98 14.28
C PRO A 71 14.88 10.42 12.85
N PHE A 72 13.79 9.85 12.33
CA PHE A 72 13.73 9.34 10.96
C PHE A 72 13.78 10.46 9.90
N SER A 73 13.36 11.68 10.24
CA SER A 73 13.51 12.85 9.38
C SER A 73 14.90 13.50 9.45
N GLN A 74 15.76 13.02 10.36
CA GLN A 74 17.13 13.53 10.59
C GLN A 74 18.21 12.47 10.35
N SER A 75 17.82 11.26 9.93
CA SER A 75 18.69 10.08 9.97
C SER A 75 19.77 10.08 8.90
N ASP A 76 20.96 9.60 9.29
CA ASP A 76 22.00 9.13 8.39
C ASP A 76 21.65 7.75 7.83
N VAL A 77 22.08 7.48 6.59
CA VAL A 77 21.76 6.25 5.87
C VAL A 77 22.83 5.18 6.02
N ARG A 78 22.41 3.91 6.10
CA ARG A 78 23.33 2.77 6.25
C ARG A 78 22.94 1.63 5.31
N PRO A 79 23.14 1.81 4.00
CA PRO A 79 22.77 0.81 3.02
C PRO A 79 23.56 -0.49 3.20
N ARG A 80 22.94 -1.62 2.85
CA ARG A 80 23.56 -2.95 2.89
C ARG A 80 23.51 -3.58 1.51
N ALA A 81 24.60 -4.29 1.16
CA ALA A 81 24.65 -5.01 -0.12
C ALA A 81 23.71 -6.21 -0.16
N VAL A 82 23.56 -6.94 0.96
CA VAL A 82 22.67 -8.11 1.02
C VAL A 82 21.73 -7.98 2.21
N LEU A 83 20.43 -8.01 1.92
CA LEU A 83 19.38 -8.10 2.93
C LEU A 83 19.02 -9.56 3.20
N SER A 84 18.78 -9.88 4.46
CA SER A 84 18.42 -11.20 4.91
C SER A 84 17.26 -11.14 5.90
N ARG A 85 16.27 -12.03 5.70
CA ARG A 85 15.17 -12.24 6.64
C ARG A 85 14.74 -13.70 6.70
N GLY A 86 14.72 -14.24 7.90
CA GLY A 86 14.45 -15.64 8.21
C GLY A 86 15.19 -16.04 9.48
N ALA A 87 15.76 -17.24 9.51
CA ALA A 87 16.58 -17.71 10.64
C ALA A 87 17.77 -16.79 10.94
N ILE A 88 18.39 -16.24 9.89
CA ILE A 88 19.35 -15.14 9.98
C ILE A 88 18.63 -13.90 9.46
N SER A 89 18.70 -12.79 10.19
CA SER A 89 18.02 -11.55 9.83
C SER A 89 18.90 -10.33 10.06
N ASN A 90 19.00 -9.44 9.08
CA ASN A 90 19.80 -8.19 9.15
C ASN A 90 19.06 -6.95 8.61
N TYR A 91 17.73 -7.06 8.44
CA TYR A 91 16.92 -6.08 7.71
C TYR A 91 16.47 -4.87 8.54
N SER A 92 16.76 -4.81 9.84
CA SER A 92 16.30 -3.72 10.71
C SER A 92 16.81 -2.34 10.27
N SER A 93 18.01 -2.25 9.69
CA SER A 93 18.48 -0.99 9.09
C SER A 93 17.64 -0.60 7.87
N PHE A 94 17.24 -1.57 7.04
CA PHE A 94 16.35 -1.30 5.90
C PHE A 94 14.97 -0.81 6.32
N THR A 95 14.36 -1.41 7.36
CA THR A 95 13.08 -0.91 7.91
C THR A 95 13.20 0.55 8.39
N SER A 96 14.29 0.88 9.09
CA SER A 96 14.53 2.27 9.53
C SER A 96 14.76 3.22 8.36
N ASP A 97 15.58 2.82 7.39
CA ASP A 97 15.98 3.67 6.26
C ASP A 97 14.85 3.89 5.26
N THR A 98 14.00 2.88 5.00
CA THR A 98 12.80 3.07 4.15
C THR A 98 11.79 4.03 4.78
N ARG A 99 11.62 3.98 6.11
CA ARG A 99 10.83 4.96 6.85
C ARG A 99 11.46 6.34 6.76
N ALA A 100 12.76 6.45 7.01
CA ALA A 100 13.49 7.71 6.91
C ALA A 100 13.39 8.29 5.50
N ALA A 101 13.53 7.48 4.45
CA ALA A 101 13.41 7.91 3.06
C ALA A 101 12.03 8.52 2.78
N TYR A 102 10.97 7.84 3.21
CA TYR A 102 9.61 8.33 3.02
C TYR A 102 9.35 9.63 3.80
N GLN A 103 9.82 9.73 5.04
CA GLN A 103 9.68 10.96 5.82
C GLN A 103 10.47 12.13 5.19
N ASN A 104 11.73 11.88 4.80
CA ASN A 104 12.57 12.87 4.13
C ASN A 104 11.97 13.30 2.79
N ALA A 105 11.35 12.39 2.04
CA ALA A 105 10.68 12.72 0.80
C ALA A 105 9.49 13.68 1.02
N LEU A 106 8.69 13.46 2.08
CA LEU A 106 7.63 14.39 2.49
C LEU A 106 8.18 15.73 3.04
N MET A 107 9.47 15.80 3.33
CA MET A 107 10.19 17.02 3.68
C MET A 107 10.98 17.60 2.49
N TRP A 108 10.82 17.02 1.30
CA TRP A 108 11.53 17.38 0.07
C TRP A 108 13.07 17.29 0.17
N SER A 109 13.57 16.23 0.82
CA SER A 109 14.99 15.91 1.01
C SER A 109 15.37 14.55 0.37
N THR A 110 16.54 14.47 -0.28
CA THR A 110 16.88 13.41 -1.27
C THR A 110 17.91 12.36 -0.84
N THR A 111 18.55 12.45 0.33
CA THR A 111 19.84 11.77 0.58
C THR A 111 19.83 10.24 0.63
N ILE A 112 18.65 9.58 0.66
CA ILE A 112 18.53 8.16 1.02
C ILE A 112 18.35 7.21 -0.17
N LEU A 113 17.74 7.68 -1.26
CA LEU A 113 17.32 6.83 -2.38
C LEU A 113 18.51 6.25 -3.15
N ASP A 114 19.48 7.08 -3.52
CA ASP A 114 20.64 6.67 -4.34
C ASP A 114 21.59 5.74 -3.58
N ALA A 115 21.72 5.94 -2.26
CA ALA A 115 22.61 5.13 -1.42
C ALA A 115 22.19 3.65 -1.41
N TRP A 116 20.90 3.36 -1.22
CA TRP A 116 20.37 2.01 -1.32
C TRP A 116 20.28 1.55 -2.77
N GLY A 117 19.84 2.45 -3.66
CA GLY A 117 19.68 2.23 -5.10
C GLY A 117 20.95 1.83 -5.83
N THR A 118 22.15 2.01 -5.25
CA THR A 118 23.41 1.56 -5.85
C THR A 118 24.12 0.47 -5.04
N THR A 119 23.78 0.31 -3.76
CA THR A 119 24.46 -0.63 -2.86
C THR A 119 23.80 -2.01 -2.82
N LEU A 120 22.47 -2.08 -2.83
CA LEU A 120 21.74 -3.33 -2.64
C LEU A 120 21.84 -4.23 -3.88
N THR A 121 22.37 -5.43 -3.70
CA THR A 121 22.59 -6.39 -4.78
C THR A 121 21.76 -7.67 -4.64
N ASP A 122 21.37 -8.06 -3.42
CA ASP A 122 20.61 -9.29 -3.21
C ASP A 122 19.73 -9.26 -1.94
N ILE A 123 18.69 -10.11 -1.95
CA ILE A 123 17.70 -10.24 -0.87
C ILE A 123 17.42 -11.73 -0.64
N VAL A 124 17.90 -12.26 0.49
CA VAL A 124 17.97 -13.70 0.79
C VAL A 124 17.20 -14.09 2.05
N GLY A 125 16.87 -15.38 2.17
CA GLY A 125 16.17 -15.94 3.31
C GLY A 125 14.76 -16.41 2.99
N THR A 126 14.06 -16.90 4.00
CA THR A 126 12.75 -17.57 3.84
C THR A 126 11.56 -16.62 3.95
N ASP A 127 11.75 -15.42 4.49
CA ASP A 127 10.69 -14.42 4.72
C ASP A 127 11.00 -13.07 4.04
N THR A 128 11.80 -13.10 2.96
CA THR A 128 12.15 -11.93 2.14
C THR A 128 10.93 -11.25 1.54
N SER A 129 9.95 -12.07 1.15
CA SER A 129 8.75 -11.56 0.49
C SER A 129 7.94 -10.63 1.39
N LEU A 130 7.78 -10.96 2.67
CA LEU A 130 7.09 -10.08 3.61
C LEU A 130 7.89 -8.80 3.89
N LEU A 131 9.21 -8.89 3.99
CA LEU A 131 10.09 -7.72 4.15
C LEU A 131 9.83 -6.69 3.06
N ILE A 132 9.97 -7.11 1.81
CA ILE A 132 9.91 -6.20 0.67
C ILE A 132 8.50 -5.65 0.46
N ARG A 133 7.47 -6.47 0.65
CA ARG A 133 6.09 -6.02 0.44
C ARG A 133 5.63 -5.03 1.52
N LEU A 134 6.21 -5.07 2.73
CA LEU A 134 5.97 -4.08 3.77
C LEU A 134 6.81 -2.82 3.55
N GLU A 135 8.13 -2.96 3.57
CA GLU A 135 9.06 -1.82 3.64
C GLU A 135 9.35 -1.23 2.26
N GLY A 136 9.46 -2.07 1.24
CA GLY A 136 9.77 -1.64 -0.13
C GLY A 136 8.70 -0.70 -0.71
N THR A 137 7.45 -0.82 -0.28
CA THR A 137 6.37 0.10 -0.70
C THR A 137 6.56 1.52 -0.19
N MET A 138 7.05 1.68 1.04
CA MET A 138 7.43 3.01 1.55
C MET A 138 8.56 3.60 0.73
N PHE A 139 9.50 2.74 0.32
CA PHE A 139 10.66 3.16 -0.46
C PHE A 139 10.28 3.59 -1.89
N ALA A 140 9.38 2.85 -2.56
CA ALA A 140 8.80 3.25 -3.84
C ALA A 140 8.03 4.57 -3.75
N ASN A 141 7.27 4.79 -2.66
CA ASN A 141 6.58 6.06 -2.43
C ASN A 141 7.54 7.23 -2.23
N ALA A 142 8.62 7.03 -1.46
CA ALA A 142 9.66 8.03 -1.30
C ALA A 142 10.28 8.40 -2.65
N ALA A 143 10.60 7.39 -3.46
CA ALA A 143 11.19 7.58 -4.77
C ALA A 143 10.25 8.29 -5.75
N GLU A 144 8.94 7.99 -5.75
CA GLU A 144 7.97 8.66 -6.61
C GLU A 144 7.85 10.14 -6.26
N ILE A 145 7.70 10.47 -4.97
CA ILE A 145 7.64 11.85 -4.50
C ILE A 145 8.90 12.59 -4.97
N MET A 146 10.08 12.04 -4.74
CA MET A 146 11.31 12.76 -5.12
C MET A 146 11.50 12.89 -6.63
N ARG A 147 11.12 11.88 -7.40
CA ARG A 147 11.19 11.89 -8.88
C ARG A 147 10.34 13.00 -9.48
N TRP A 148 9.15 13.26 -8.94
CA TRP A 148 8.20 14.20 -9.53
C TRP A 148 8.13 15.55 -8.82
N GLU A 149 8.38 15.59 -7.52
CA GLU A 149 8.20 16.77 -6.67
C GLU A 149 9.49 17.27 -6.01
N GLY A 150 10.54 16.46 -6.04
CA GLY A 150 11.78 16.68 -5.29
C GLY A 150 13.01 16.96 -6.14
N ASN A 151 12.85 17.11 -7.46
CA ASN A 151 13.94 17.31 -8.42
C ASN A 151 15.06 16.26 -8.31
N TRP A 152 14.71 15.03 -7.94
CA TRP A 152 15.64 13.92 -7.88
C TRP A 152 15.73 13.23 -9.24
N THR A 153 16.96 13.05 -9.71
CA THR A 153 17.27 12.20 -10.85
C THR A 153 17.95 10.95 -10.31
N GLU A 154 17.40 9.80 -10.66
CA GLU A 154 17.88 8.51 -10.19
C GLU A 154 19.32 8.23 -10.64
N ALA A 155 20.22 7.97 -9.69
CA ALA A 155 21.60 7.59 -10.01
C ALA A 155 21.66 6.23 -10.71
N GLU A 156 22.53 6.11 -11.72
CA GLU A 156 22.78 4.88 -12.49
C GLU A 156 21.52 4.31 -13.18
N ALA A 157 20.51 5.14 -13.44
CA ALA A 157 19.34 4.78 -14.21
C ALA A 157 19.65 4.74 -15.71
N GLU A 158 19.49 3.56 -16.32
CA GLU A 158 19.75 3.33 -17.74
C GLU A 158 18.57 2.61 -18.38
N TRP A 159 18.22 2.99 -19.61
CA TRP A 159 17.07 2.42 -20.32
C TRP A 159 17.22 0.91 -20.63
N TYR A 160 18.46 0.42 -20.71
CA TYR A 160 18.81 -0.98 -20.94
C TYR A 160 19.02 -1.78 -19.64
N GLY A 161 18.77 -1.18 -18.48
CA GLY A 161 19.00 -1.77 -17.17
C GLY A 161 20.36 -1.39 -16.59
N GLY A 162 20.34 -0.47 -15.62
CA GLY A 162 21.51 -0.05 -14.84
C GLY A 162 21.49 -0.60 -13.40
N SER A 163 22.36 -0.10 -12.53
CA SER A 163 22.32 -0.48 -11.11
C SER A 163 21.29 0.31 -10.31
N GLY A 164 20.67 1.35 -10.90
CA GLY A 164 19.75 2.27 -10.23
C GLY A 164 18.52 1.65 -9.56
N PHE A 165 17.85 2.49 -8.76
CA PHE A 165 16.72 2.11 -7.92
C PHE A 165 15.56 1.41 -8.66
N SER A 166 15.18 1.86 -9.85
CA SER A 166 14.15 1.25 -10.69
C SER A 166 14.49 -0.19 -11.06
N ASN A 167 15.77 -0.45 -11.35
CA ASN A 167 16.25 -1.79 -11.66
C ASN A 167 16.19 -2.69 -10.41
N GLN A 168 16.54 -2.18 -9.23
CA GLN A 168 16.36 -2.90 -7.97
C GLN A 168 14.88 -3.19 -7.68
N LEU A 169 14.00 -2.22 -7.89
CA LEU A 169 12.57 -2.39 -7.67
C LEU A 169 11.99 -3.50 -8.56
N TYR A 170 12.42 -3.57 -9.82
CA TYR A 170 11.98 -4.62 -10.73
C TYR A 170 12.62 -5.99 -10.39
N TRP A 171 13.95 -6.07 -10.32
CA TRP A 171 14.66 -7.35 -10.22
C TRP A 171 14.72 -7.92 -8.81
N LEU A 172 14.94 -7.07 -7.81
CA LEU A 172 15.10 -7.53 -6.43
C LEU A 172 13.78 -7.50 -5.67
N PHE A 173 12.89 -6.53 -5.95
CA PHE A 173 11.69 -6.35 -5.13
C PHE A 173 10.48 -7.05 -5.72
N ALA A 174 10.14 -6.76 -6.99
CA ALA A 174 8.97 -7.35 -7.63
C ALA A 174 9.09 -8.88 -7.58
N ARG A 175 10.20 -9.48 -8.05
CA ARG A 175 10.36 -10.95 -8.10
C ARG A 175 10.11 -11.72 -6.79
N GLN A 176 10.07 -11.04 -5.65
CA GLN A 176 9.69 -11.62 -4.36
C GLN A 176 8.17 -11.90 -4.24
N PHE A 177 7.33 -11.66 -5.27
CA PHE A 177 5.85 -11.74 -5.24
C PHE A 177 5.21 -13.14 -5.25
N ILE A 178 5.83 -14.17 -4.66
CA ILE A 178 5.43 -15.59 -4.81
C ILE A 178 4.08 -16.01 -4.16
N ILE A 179 3.40 -15.18 -3.36
CA ILE A 179 2.32 -15.70 -2.48
C ILE A 179 1.05 -14.82 -2.47
N ILE A 180 0.27 -14.84 -3.54
CA ILE A 180 -1.10 -14.27 -3.57
C ILE A 180 -2.10 -15.29 -3.00
N GLY A 181 -3.10 -14.83 -2.24
CA GLY A 181 -4.11 -15.70 -1.60
C GLY A 181 -3.79 -16.18 -0.18
N GLN A 182 -2.55 -16.06 0.30
CA GLN A 182 -2.23 -16.35 1.71
C GLN A 182 -2.47 -15.14 2.62
N ALA A 183 -3.62 -15.13 3.31
CA ALA A 183 -3.90 -14.25 4.43
C ALA A 183 -3.49 -12.79 4.17
N ASN A 184 -2.80 -12.16 5.13
CA ASN A 184 -2.26 -10.81 4.95
C ASN A 184 -1.02 -10.76 4.05
N TYR A 185 -0.32 -11.89 3.82
CA TYR A 185 0.85 -11.97 2.94
C TYR A 185 0.44 -11.78 1.46
N GLY A 186 -0.70 -12.32 1.06
CA GLY A 186 -1.31 -12.13 -0.26
C GLY A 186 -1.66 -10.68 -0.51
N MET A 187 -2.44 -10.09 0.39
CA MET A 187 -2.89 -8.70 0.23
C MET A 187 -1.73 -7.70 0.23
N VAL A 188 -0.69 -7.91 1.06
CA VAL A 188 0.50 -7.04 1.02
C VAL A 188 1.30 -7.22 -0.29
N SER A 189 1.28 -8.40 -0.90
CA SER A 189 1.87 -8.61 -2.25
C SER A 189 1.16 -7.79 -3.30
N ILE A 190 -0.17 -7.85 -3.29
CA ILE A 190 -0.99 -7.15 -4.27
C ILE A 190 -0.79 -5.65 -4.13
N LYS A 191 -0.80 -5.13 -2.90
CA LYS A 191 -0.44 -3.74 -2.61
C LYS A 191 0.93 -3.39 -3.19
N ALA A 192 1.96 -4.18 -2.87
CA ALA A 192 3.32 -3.88 -3.30
C ALA A 192 3.49 -3.94 -4.82
N LEU A 193 2.84 -4.90 -5.49
CA LEU A 193 2.83 -4.98 -6.94
C LEU A 193 2.15 -3.77 -7.59
N LEU A 194 1.02 -3.29 -7.04
CA LEU A 194 0.38 -2.06 -7.53
C LEU A 194 1.32 -0.87 -7.38
N ASP A 195 2.00 -0.75 -6.22
CA ASP A 195 2.92 0.35 -5.96
C ASP A 195 4.16 0.29 -6.88
N PHE A 196 4.76 -0.88 -7.05
CA PHE A 196 5.94 -1.04 -7.90
C PHE A 196 5.59 -0.86 -9.38
N ALA A 197 4.46 -1.42 -9.83
CA ALA A 197 4.00 -1.27 -11.20
C ALA A 197 3.71 0.19 -11.56
N ALA A 198 3.04 0.92 -10.67
CA ALA A 198 2.77 2.35 -10.87
C ALA A 198 4.06 3.18 -10.94
N TYR A 199 5.03 2.91 -10.06
CA TYR A 199 6.32 3.60 -10.10
C TYR A 199 7.15 3.31 -11.37
N LEU A 200 7.12 2.06 -11.83
CA LEU A 200 7.87 1.59 -13.00
C LEU A 200 7.15 1.84 -14.33
N ASP A 201 5.93 2.39 -14.30
CA ASP A 201 5.03 2.50 -15.45
C ASP A 201 4.78 1.14 -16.15
N ASP A 202 4.74 0.04 -15.38
CA ASP A 202 4.49 -1.32 -15.89
C ASP A 202 3.00 -1.65 -15.86
N VAL A 203 2.31 -1.32 -16.95
CA VAL A 203 0.88 -1.59 -17.12
C VAL A 203 0.52 -3.07 -17.05
N THR A 204 1.43 -3.98 -17.43
CA THR A 204 1.18 -5.42 -17.38
C THR A 204 1.18 -5.92 -15.95
N MET A 205 2.20 -5.54 -15.17
CA MET A 205 2.29 -5.83 -13.74
C MET A 205 1.11 -5.19 -12.98
N TYR A 206 0.72 -3.98 -13.35
CA TYR A 206 -0.40 -3.27 -12.76
C TYR A 206 -1.73 -4.02 -12.99
N ASN A 207 -2.02 -4.40 -14.24
CA ASN A 207 -3.23 -5.14 -14.58
C ASN A 207 -3.28 -6.52 -13.93
N TYR A 208 -2.14 -7.20 -13.82
CA TYR A 208 -2.04 -8.45 -13.06
C TYR A 208 -2.40 -8.24 -11.59
N ALA A 209 -1.81 -7.23 -10.95
CA ALA A 209 -2.08 -6.92 -9.54
C ALA A 209 -3.53 -6.49 -9.29
N LEU A 210 -4.11 -5.70 -10.20
CA LEU A 210 -5.52 -5.30 -10.13
C LEU A 210 -6.45 -6.52 -10.28
N ASN A 211 -6.14 -7.42 -11.22
CA ASN A 211 -6.90 -8.65 -11.40
C ASN A 211 -6.80 -9.55 -10.16
N ALA A 212 -5.60 -9.65 -9.58
CA ALA A 212 -5.39 -10.37 -8.34
C ALA A 212 -6.21 -9.76 -7.20
N PHE A 213 -6.20 -8.43 -7.00
CA PHE A 213 -7.01 -7.76 -5.98
C PHE A 213 -8.49 -8.10 -6.08
N GLN A 214 -9.05 -8.09 -7.29
CA GLN A 214 -10.48 -8.33 -7.51
C GLN A 214 -10.89 -9.79 -7.32
N LYS A 215 -9.96 -10.73 -7.54
CA LYS A 215 -10.20 -12.18 -7.42
C LYS A 215 -9.76 -12.76 -6.10
N ASP A 216 -8.88 -12.07 -5.37
CA ASP A 216 -8.38 -12.53 -4.09
C ASP A 216 -9.56 -12.58 -3.12
N ILE A 217 -9.86 -13.79 -2.65
CA ILE A 217 -10.89 -14.03 -1.64
C ILE A 217 -10.42 -13.58 -0.25
N CYS A 218 -9.15 -13.17 -0.15
CA CYS A 218 -8.46 -12.81 1.06
C CYS A 218 -8.17 -11.32 1.07
N ALA A 219 -8.85 -10.60 1.95
CA ALA A 219 -8.59 -9.19 2.17
C ALA A 219 -8.17 -8.96 3.62
N GLY A 220 -7.11 -8.19 3.79
CA GLY A 220 -6.68 -7.66 5.07
C GLY A 220 -6.79 -6.14 5.07
N TYR A 221 -6.49 -5.52 6.21
CA TYR A 221 -6.46 -4.06 6.32
C TYR A 221 -5.57 -3.39 5.25
N LEU A 222 -4.46 -4.02 4.84
CA LEU A 222 -3.54 -3.52 3.81
C LEU A 222 -4.19 -3.33 2.43
N ALA A 223 -5.38 -3.89 2.21
CA ALA A 223 -6.22 -3.58 1.06
C ALA A 223 -6.57 -2.09 0.97
N ALA A 224 -6.64 -1.38 2.11
CA ALA A 224 -6.88 0.06 2.15
C ALA A 224 -5.80 0.88 1.44
N GLU A 225 -4.54 0.45 1.57
CA GLU A 225 -3.38 1.07 0.92
C GLU A 225 -3.35 0.69 -0.57
N ALA A 226 -3.61 -0.58 -0.92
CA ALA A 226 -3.72 -1.01 -2.31
C ALA A 226 -4.80 -0.24 -3.08
N VAL A 227 -5.98 -0.10 -2.48
CA VAL A 227 -7.09 0.65 -3.06
C VAL A 227 -6.79 2.15 -3.16
N ARG A 228 -5.94 2.68 -2.27
CA ARG A 228 -5.50 4.07 -2.38
C ARG A 228 -4.68 4.29 -3.65
N THR A 229 -3.72 3.43 -3.93
CA THR A 229 -2.93 3.48 -5.17
C THR A 229 -3.84 3.37 -6.39
N VAL A 230 -4.81 2.45 -6.40
CA VAL A 230 -5.77 2.36 -7.51
C VAL A 230 -6.64 3.61 -7.67
N GLN A 231 -7.01 4.26 -6.56
CA GLN A 231 -7.76 5.52 -6.60
C GLN A 231 -6.94 6.66 -7.20
N SER A 232 -5.68 6.79 -6.81
CA SER A 232 -4.77 7.79 -7.37
C SER A 232 -4.58 7.60 -8.88
N GLN A 233 -4.69 6.37 -9.37
CA GLN A 233 -4.70 6.01 -10.80
C GLN A 233 -6.09 6.16 -11.47
N GLY A 234 -7.07 6.80 -10.81
CA GLY A 234 -8.40 7.07 -11.36
C GLY A 234 -9.39 5.91 -11.32
N GLY A 235 -9.07 4.82 -10.61
CA GLY A 235 -9.99 3.72 -10.30
C GLY A 235 -10.84 3.98 -9.05
N ASP A 236 -11.87 3.17 -8.81
CA ASP A 236 -12.56 3.14 -7.52
C ASP A 236 -12.79 1.71 -7.03
N LEU A 237 -11.85 1.24 -6.21
CA LEU A 237 -11.98 -0.04 -5.51
C LEU A 237 -12.47 0.12 -4.06
N TYR A 238 -12.64 1.34 -3.56
CA TYR A 238 -13.23 1.49 -2.22
C TYR A 238 -14.73 1.13 -2.25
N SER A 239 -15.39 1.31 -3.39
CA SER A 239 -16.80 0.90 -3.56
C SER A 239 -17.01 -0.59 -3.82
N ILE A 240 -15.93 -1.39 -3.92
CA ILE A 240 -16.04 -2.83 -4.16
C ILE A 240 -16.83 -3.53 -3.04
N GLY A 241 -17.63 -4.53 -3.42
CA GLY A 241 -18.42 -5.33 -2.47
C GLY A 241 -19.39 -4.50 -1.63
N ASN A 242 -19.96 -3.43 -2.22
CA ASN A 242 -20.85 -2.48 -1.52
C ASN A 242 -20.16 -1.80 -0.32
N ASN A 243 -18.98 -1.22 -0.56
CA ASN A 243 -18.09 -0.63 0.44
C ASN A 243 -17.62 -1.65 1.50
N LEU A 244 -17.18 -2.84 1.07
CA LEU A 244 -16.75 -3.90 1.99
C LEU A 244 -15.62 -3.44 2.93
N LEU A 245 -14.65 -2.65 2.41
CA LEU A 245 -13.57 -2.09 3.22
C LEU A 245 -14.08 -1.12 4.29
N PHE A 246 -15.20 -0.43 4.05
CA PHE A 246 -15.84 0.42 5.06
C PHE A 246 -16.48 -0.40 6.19
N LEU A 247 -17.12 -1.52 5.86
CA LEU A 247 -17.66 -2.43 6.87
C LEU A 247 -16.53 -3.02 7.71
N ALA A 248 -15.43 -3.43 7.09
CA ALA A 248 -14.23 -3.90 7.78
C ALA A 248 -13.62 -2.81 8.68
N SER A 249 -13.55 -1.55 8.23
CA SER A 249 -13.03 -0.45 9.05
C SER A 249 -13.88 -0.18 10.28
N LYS A 250 -15.21 -0.28 10.16
CA LYS A 250 -16.14 -0.13 11.30
C LYS A 250 -15.99 -1.27 12.29
N TYR A 251 -15.86 -2.50 11.81
CA TYR A 251 -15.62 -3.68 12.65
C TYR A 251 -14.32 -3.53 13.45
N ALA A 252 -13.21 -3.21 12.76
CA ALA A 252 -11.91 -3.05 13.40
C ALA A 252 -11.91 -1.90 14.42
N ALA A 253 -12.45 -0.73 14.06
CA ALA A 253 -12.55 0.42 14.95
C ALA A 253 -13.38 0.11 16.21
N LYS A 254 -14.51 -0.60 16.07
CA LYS A 254 -15.32 -1.01 17.21
C LYS A 254 -14.54 -1.93 18.16
N TYR A 255 -13.81 -2.90 17.61
CA TYR A 255 -12.96 -3.80 18.39
C TYR A 255 -11.83 -3.07 19.12
N THR A 256 -11.09 -2.20 18.43
CA THR A 256 -10.00 -1.40 19.03
C THR A 256 -10.47 -0.48 20.15
N LEU A 257 -11.72 -0.03 20.10
CA LEU A 257 -12.35 0.75 21.17
C LEU A 257 -12.83 -0.11 22.34
N ASN A 258 -12.36 -1.36 22.46
CA ASN A 258 -12.70 -2.35 23.49
C ASN A 258 -14.19 -2.76 23.53
N TYR A 259 -14.91 -2.63 22.42
CA TYR A 259 -16.26 -3.18 22.31
C TYR A 259 -16.24 -4.60 21.75
N THR A 260 -17.21 -5.42 22.15
CA THR A 260 -17.39 -6.76 21.62
C THR A 260 -17.82 -6.74 20.16
N VAL A 261 -17.15 -7.58 19.36
CA VAL A 261 -17.47 -7.83 17.95
C VAL A 261 -17.58 -9.35 17.72
N PRO A 262 -18.43 -9.83 16.79
CA PRO A 262 -18.52 -11.25 16.49
C PRO A 262 -17.21 -11.75 15.86
N PHE A 263 -16.58 -12.75 16.47
CA PHE A 263 -15.37 -13.38 15.95
C PHE A 263 -15.52 -14.90 15.92
N ASP A 264 -15.47 -15.49 14.73
CA ASP A 264 -15.52 -16.94 14.56
C ASP A 264 -14.13 -17.50 14.19
N ARG A 265 -13.58 -18.32 15.09
CA ARG A 265 -12.30 -18.99 14.88
C ARG A 265 -12.37 -20.04 13.76
N LYS A 266 -13.55 -20.54 13.39
CA LYS A 266 -13.72 -21.55 12.35
C LYS A 266 -13.88 -20.96 10.94
N PHE A 267 -14.05 -19.64 10.84
CA PHE A 267 -14.15 -18.98 9.54
C PHE A 267 -12.89 -19.22 8.69
N TYR A 268 -13.05 -19.38 7.38
CA TYR A 268 -11.94 -19.64 6.45
C TYR A 268 -10.89 -18.52 6.55
N ARG A 269 -9.63 -18.90 6.80
CA ARG A 269 -8.54 -17.97 7.13
C ARG A 269 -7.51 -17.83 6.02
N CYS A 270 -7.93 -17.97 4.76
CA CYS A 270 -7.06 -17.61 3.64
C CYS A 270 -5.70 -18.31 3.67
N GLU A 271 -5.70 -19.61 3.94
CA GLU A 271 -4.47 -20.41 4.02
C GLU A 271 -3.43 -19.90 5.03
N ALA A 272 -3.84 -19.09 6.02
CA ALA A 272 -2.95 -18.55 7.04
C ALA A 272 -2.24 -19.68 7.80
N VAL A 273 -0.91 -19.70 7.71
CA VAL A 273 -0.07 -20.51 8.60
C VAL A 273 -0.03 -19.82 9.96
N LEU A 274 -0.72 -20.39 10.93
CA LEU A 274 -0.86 -19.81 12.27
C LEU A 274 0.40 -20.08 13.09
N ILE A 275 1.29 -19.09 13.17
CA ILE A 275 2.40 -19.13 14.14
C ILE A 275 1.80 -18.88 15.54
N ASN A 276 1.84 -19.89 16.42
CA ASN A 276 1.29 -19.83 17.78
C ASN A 276 -0.24 -19.56 17.86
N GLY A 277 -1.01 -19.91 16.82
CA GLY A 277 -2.47 -19.83 16.84
C GLY A 277 -3.15 -21.19 17.07
N PRO A 278 -4.50 -21.25 17.04
CA PRO A 278 -5.43 -20.15 16.79
C PRO A 278 -5.55 -19.18 17.96
N TRP A 279 -5.47 -17.88 17.68
CA TRP A 279 -5.62 -16.83 18.71
C TRP A 279 -7.05 -16.71 19.20
N SER A 280 -7.18 -16.29 20.46
CA SER A 280 -8.48 -16.14 21.11
C SER A 280 -9.24 -14.91 20.65
N GLU A 281 -8.50 -13.88 20.24
CA GLU A 281 -8.97 -12.53 19.97
C GLU A 281 -8.38 -11.98 18.65
N PRO A 282 -9.07 -11.04 17.97
CA PRO A 282 -8.51 -10.31 16.83
C PRO A 282 -7.30 -9.44 17.20
N SER A 283 -6.43 -9.13 16.24
CA SER A 283 -5.35 -8.16 16.43
C SER A 283 -5.90 -6.73 16.51
N PRO A 284 -5.47 -5.91 17.48
CA PRO A 284 -5.83 -4.49 17.50
C PRO A 284 -5.04 -3.74 16.43
N ILE A 285 -5.73 -3.29 15.37
CA ILE A 285 -5.13 -2.47 14.31
C ILE A 285 -5.97 -1.20 14.16
N ASN A 286 -5.39 -0.04 14.51
CA ASN A 286 -6.00 1.28 14.31
C ASN A 286 -5.26 2.03 13.19
N ARG A 287 -5.94 2.46 12.13
CA ARG A 287 -5.31 3.28 11.08
C ARG A 287 -6.28 4.28 10.42
N VAL A 288 -5.73 5.45 10.13
CA VAL A 288 -6.41 6.72 9.79
C VAL A 288 -6.97 6.79 8.36
N ILE A 289 -6.41 6.06 7.39
CA ILE A 289 -6.72 6.26 5.96
C ILE A 289 -8.21 6.02 5.60
N LEU A 290 -8.84 5.04 6.25
CA LEU A 290 -10.24 4.67 5.99
C LEU A 290 -11.22 5.68 6.59
N TYR A 291 -10.84 6.41 7.65
CA TYR A 291 -11.65 7.50 8.20
C TYR A 291 -11.82 8.61 7.17
N TYR A 292 -10.71 9.17 6.69
CA TYR A 292 -10.74 10.27 5.74
C TYR A 292 -11.52 9.89 4.47
N GLN A 293 -11.28 8.69 3.95
CA GLN A 293 -11.88 8.29 2.69
C GLN A 293 -13.40 8.09 2.76
N TYR A 294 -13.92 7.48 3.82
CA TYR A 294 -15.36 7.20 3.91
C TYR A 294 -16.15 8.27 4.65
N ALA A 295 -15.64 8.77 5.79
CA ALA A 295 -16.36 9.75 6.59
C ALA A 295 -16.24 11.16 6.00
N VAL A 296 -15.02 11.57 5.64
CA VAL A 296 -14.75 12.94 5.17
C VAL A 296 -15.08 13.10 3.69
N ARG A 297 -14.45 12.30 2.81
CA ARG A 297 -14.63 12.47 1.35
C ARG A 297 -15.98 11.98 0.83
N ARG A 298 -16.53 10.90 1.40
CA ARG A 298 -17.79 10.29 0.93
C ARG A 298 -19.00 10.60 1.82
N GLY A 299 -18.82 11.31 2.93
CA GLY A 299 -19.92 11.69 3.82
C GLY A 299 -20.67 10.52 4.47
N LEU A 300 -20.06 9.33 4.57
CA LEU A 300 -20.71 8.16 5.13
C LEU A 300 -20.68 8.19 6.67
N ALA A 301 -21.79 7.79 7.30
CA ALA A 301 -21.89 7.69 8.75
C ALA A 301 -20.93 6.61 9.30
N ALA A 302 -19.82 7.07 9.89
CA ALA A 302 -18.73 6.22 10.38
C ALA A 302 -18.44 6.44 11.88
N PRO A 303 -19.42 6.26 12.79
CA PRO A 303 -19.28 6.68 14.19
C PRO A 303 -18.12 5.99 14.92
N TRP A 304 -17.93 4.68 14.71
CA TRP A 304 -16.84 3.92 15.32
C TRP A 304 -15.47 4.35 14.78
N THR A 305 -15.35 4.49 13.47
CA THR A 305 -14.11 4.92 12.82
C THR A 305 -13.74 6.36 13.20
N THR A 306 -14.73 7.25 13.34
CA THR A 306 -14.53 8.63 13.83
C THR A 306 -14.06 8.65 15.29
N LYS A 307 -14.71 7.87 16.16
CA LYS A 307 -14.31 7.77 17.57
C LYS A 307 -12.90 7.19 17.73
N SER A 308 -12.55 6.19 16.92
CA SER A 308 -11.20 5.59 16.89
C SER A 308 -10.12 6.58 16.41
N GLN A 309 -10.47 7.50 15.51
CA GLN A 309 -9.59 8.56 15.04
C GLN A 309 -9.33 9.63 16.12
N ASN A 310 -10.37 10.03 16.86
CA ASN A 310 -10.26 11.08 17.88
C ASN A 310 -9.60 10.61 19.18
N GLY A 311 -9.35 9.31 19.33
CA GLY A 311 -8.62 8.74 20.46
C GLY A 311 -7.10 8.59 20.22
N LEU A 312 -6.60 9.08 19.08
CA LEU A 312 -5.18 9.15 18.70
C LEU A 312 -4.64 10.55 18.93
#